data_AF-X0UX72-F1
#
_entry.id   AF-X0UX72-F1
#
_cell.length_a   1.000
_cell.length_b   1.000
_cell.length_c   1.000
_cell.angle_alpha   90.00
_cell.angle_beta   90.00
_cell.angle_gamma   90.00
#
_symmetry.space_group_name_H-M   'P 1'
#
loop_
_entity.id
_entity.type
_entity.pdbx_description
1 polymer ?
#
loop_
_entity_poly.entity_id
_entity_poly.type
_entity_poly.pdbx_seq_one_letter_code
_entity_poly.pdbx_strand_id
1 'polypeptide(L)' 'GLNLPGGDYETVAGFILSQLGRIPKQGEHFKYQNLKFVITEIRGMKIEKVIVTREKGVATS' A
#
# COMPACT_ATOMS: atom_id res chain seq x y z
N GLY A 1 14.23 4.77 -2.55
CA GLY A 1 12.84 4.62 -3.03
C GLY A 1 12.15 3.44 -2.35
N LEU A 2 10.87 3.19 -2.65
CA LEU A 2 10.11 2.04 -2.13
C LEU A 2 10.30 0.75 -2.94
N ASN A 3 10.95 0.80 -4.11
CA ASN A 3 11.17 -0.34 -5.02
C ASN A 3 9.89 -1.12 -5.35
N LEU A 4 8.79 -0.40 -5.58
CA LEU A 4 7.56 -0.99 -6.07
C LEU A 4 7.74 -1.42 -7.52
N PRO A 5 7.12 -2.54 -7.95
CA PRO A 5 7.16 -2.94 -9.35
C PRO A 5 6.52 -1.84 -10.22
N GLY A 6 6.91 -1.78 -11.49
CA GLY A 6 6.11 -1.09 -12.50
C GLY A 6 4.91 -1.96 -12.91
N GLY A 7 3.93 -1.34 -13.56
CA GLY A 7 2.74 -2.01 -14.09
C GLY A 7 1.83 -1.00 -14.76
N ASP A 8 0.56 -1.38 -14.97
CA ASP A 8 -0.48 -0.50 -15.53
C ASP A 8 -0.99 0.50 -14.48
N TYR A 9 -0.07 1.22 -13.83
CA TYR A 9 -0.35 2.26 -12.84
C TYR A 9 0.82 3.25 -12.75
N GLU A 10 0.49 4.49 -12.38
CA GLU A 10 1.47 5.58 -12.30
C GLU A 10 1.69 6.10 -10.86
N THR A 11 0.86 5.64 -9.91
CA THR A 11 0.84 6.16 -8.54
C THR A 11 0.87 5.03 -7.51
N VAL A 12 1.23 5.38 -6.26
CA VAL A 12 1.14 4.44 -5.13
C VAL A 12 -0.30 3.96 -4.93
N ALA A 13 -1.29 4.84 -5.11
CA ALA A 13 -2.71 4.46 -5.05
C ALA A 13 -3.06 3.44 -6.15
N GLY A 14 -2.58 3.64 -7.38
CA GLY A 14 -2.77 2.70 -8.48
C GLY A 14 -2.14 1.33 -8.20
N PHE A 15 -0.93 1.30 -7.66
CA PHE A 15 -0.29 0.06 -7.19
C PHE A 15 -1.11 -0.66 -6.11
N ILE A 16 -1.64 0.08 -5.13
CA ILE A 16 -2.47 -0.51 -4.07
C ILE A 16 -3.75 -1.12 -4.66
N LEU A 17 -4.40 -0.40 -5.56
CA LEU A 17 -5.64 -0.87 -6.19
C LEU A 17 -5.39 -2.08 -7.10
N SER A 18 -4.28 -2.10 -7.85
CA SER A 18 -3.92 -3.27 -8.67
C SER A 18 -3.63 -4.50 -7.81
N GLN A 19 -3.00 -4.31 -6.65
CA GLN A 19 -2.71 -5.41 -5.72
C GLN A 19 -3.97 -5.94 -5.02
N LEU A 20 -4.92 -5.07 -4.68
CA LEU A 20 -6.14 -5.45 -3.96
C LEU A 20 -7.29 -5.90 -4.87
N GLY A 21 -7.33 -5.44 -6.13
CA GLY A 21 -8.41 -5.71 -7.08
C GLY A 21 -9.75 -5.05 -6.71
N ARG A 22 -9.78 -4.18 -5.69
CA ARG A 22 -10.98 -3.46 -5.21
C ARG A 22 -10.59 -2.18 -4.49
N ILE A 23 -11.58 -1.31 -4.25
CA ILE A 23 -11.41 -0.15 -3.37
C ILE A 23 -11.27 -0.63 -1.91
N PRO A 24 -10.20 -0.27 -1.18
CA PRO A 24 -10.04 -0.61 0.23
C PRO A 24 -10.92 0.26 1.13
N LYS A 25 -11.10 -0.19 2.38
CA LYS A 25 -11.70 0.63 3.44
C LYS A 25 -10.64 1.50 4.12
N GLN A 26 -11.04 2.65 4.66
CA GLN A 26 -10.17 3.41 5.55
C GLN A 26 -9.81 2.57 6.79
N GLY A 27 -8.54 2.62 7.20
CA GLY A 27 -7.95 1.81 8.27
C GLY A 27 -7.49 0.42 7.80
N GLU A 28 -7.86 0.00 6.58
CA GLU A 28 -7.36 -1.25 6.01
C GLU A 28 -5.85 -1.18 5.78
N HIS A 29 -5.19 -2.32 5.95
CA HIS A 29 -3.76 -2.42 5.71
C HIS A 29 -3.43 -3.72 5.00
N PHE A 30 -2.36 -3.69 4.23
CA PHE A 30 -1.79 -4.87 3.60
C PHE A 30 -0.27 -4.79 3.59
N LYS A 31 0.37 -5.94 3.36
CA LYS A 31 1.82 -6.05 3.30
C LYS A 31 2.27 -6.37 1.88
N TYR A 32 3.39 -5.79 1.48
CA TYR A 32 4.09 -6.12 0.26
C TYR A 32 5.60 -6.08 0.53
N GLN A 33 6.27 -7.21 0.37
CA GLN A 33 7.66 -7.39 0.79
C GLN A 33 7.88 -6.97 2.26
N ASN A 34 8.83 -6.08 2.54
CA ASN A 34 9.09 -5.52 3.87
C ASN A 34 8.30 -4.24 4.16
N LEU A 35 7.27 -3.93 3.38
CA LEU A 35 6.46 -2.73 3.53
C LEU A 35 5.06 -3.09 4.03
N LYS A 36 4.58 -2.31 4.99
CA LYS A 36 3.18 -2.27 5.40
C LYS A 36 2.55 -0.97 4.90
N PHE A 37 1.45 -1.10 4.19
CA PHE A 37 0.64 0.01 3.70
C PHE A 37 -0.60 0.13 4.57
N VAL A 38 -0.89 1.32 5.08
CA VAL A 38 -2.10 1.61 5.85
C VAL A 38 -2.86 2.73 5.17
N ILE A 39 -4.11 2.46 4.79
CA ILE A 39 -4.98 3.42 4.12
C ILE A 39 -5.57 4.35 5.19
N THR A 40 -5.07 5.57 5.28
CA THR A 40 -5.48 6.49 6.36
C THR A 40 -6.60 7.43 5.95
N GLU A 41 -6.76 7.72 4.66
CA GLU A 41 -7.86 8.56 4.15
C GLU A 41 -8.35 8.05 2.79
N ILE A 42 -9.66 7.86 2.69
CA ILE A 42 -10.39 7.60 1.43
C ILE A 42 -11.33 8.79 1.17
N ARG A 43 -11.31 9.34 -0.05
CA ARG A 43 -12.24 10.38 -0.49
C ARG A 43 -13.02 9.88 -1.70
N GLY A 44 -14.29 9.51 -1.47
CA GLY A 44 -15.09 8.83 -2.48
C GLY A 44 -14.48 7.47 -2.83
N MET A 45 -14.05 7.29 -4.08
CA MET A 45 -13.36 6.07 -4.54
C MET A 45 -11.83 6.22 -4.62
N LYS A 46 -11.28 7.36 -4.17
CA LYS A 46 -9.85 7.64 -4.25
C LYS A 46 -9.16 7.41 -2.92
N ILE A 47 -8.00 6.75 -2.98
CA ILE A 47 -7.04 6.70 -1.88
C ILE A 47 -6.33 8.05 -1.83
N GLU A 48 -6.58 8.82 -0.77
CA GLU A 48 -6.03 10.17 -0.60
C GLU A 48 -4.71 10.13 0.19
N LYS A 49 -4.66 9.30 1.24
CA LYS A 49 -3.48 9.18 2.10
C LYS A 49 -3.17 7.73 2.45
N VAL A 50 -1.88 7.43 2.42
CA VAL A 50 -1.33 6.14 2.78
C VAL A 50 -0.11 6.36 3.65
N ILE A 51 -0.06 5.64 4.77
CA ILE A 51 1.17 5.53 5.55
C ILE A 51 1.86 4.25 5.11
N VAL A 52 3.15 4.37 4.81
CA VAL A 52 4.02 3.23 4.47
C VAL A 52 5.08 3.10 5.55
N THR A 53 5.16 1.93 6.17
CA THR A 53 6.22 1.61 7.13
C THR A 53 7.04 0.44 6.63
N ARG A 54 8.34 0.45 6.91
CA ARG A 54 9.16 -0.76 6.77
C ARG A 54 8.98 -1.60 8.01
N GLU A 55 8.48 -2.81 7.85
CA GLU A 55 8.57 -3.81 8.91
C GLU A 55 10.03 -4.27 8.96
N LYS A 56 10.68 -4.09 10.12
CA LYS A 56 11.96 -4.74 10.35
C LYS A 56 11.68 -6.24 10.23
N GLY A 57 12.28 -6.89 9.24
CA GLY A 57 12.28 -8.35 9.19
C GLY A 57 12.71 -8.82 10.57
N VAL A 58 11.97 -9.78 11.13
CA VAL A 58 12.46 -10.50 12.30
C VAL A 58 13.82 -11.03 11.85
N ALA A 59 14.90 -10.46 12.41
CA ALA A 59 16.20 -11.09 12.34
C ALA A 59 15.97 -12.41 13.08
N THR A 60 15.70 -13.47 12.32
CA THR A 60 15.72 -14.82 12.84
C THR A 60 17.13 -14.97 13.38
N SER A 61 17.21 -15.05 14.71
CA SER A 61 18.46 -15.34 15.43
C SER A 61 18.98 -16.70 15.02
#